data_AF-F8WFN1-F1
#
_entry.id   AF-F8WFN1-F1
#
_cell.length_a   1.000
_cell.length_b   1.000
_cell.length_c   1.000
_cell.angle_alpha   90.00
_cell.angle_beta   90.00
_cell.angle_gamma   90.00
#
_symmetry.space_group_name_H-M   'P 1'
#
loop_
_entity.id
_entity.type
_entity.pdbx_description
1 polymer ?
#
loop_
_entity_poly.entity_id
_entity_poly.type
_entity_poly.pdbx_seq_one_letter_code
_entity_poly.pdbx_strand_id
1 'polypeptide(L)'
;MRLLLLLLVAASAVVRSEASANLGGVPSKRLKMQYATGPLLKFQICVSGYRRVFEEYMRVISQRYPDIRIEGENYLPQPIYRHIASFLSVFKLVLIGLIIVGKDPFAFFGMQAPSIWQWGQENKVYACMMVFFLSNMIENQCMSTGAFEITLNDVPVWSKLESGHLPSMQQLVQILDNEMKLNVHMDSIPHHRS
;
A
#
# COMPACT_ATOMS: atom_id res chain seq x y z
N MET A 1 22.27 21.96 17.14
CA MET A 1 21.95 22.10 15.70
C MET A 1 22.81 21.24 14.77
N ARG A 2 24.15 21.40 14.71
CA ARG A 2 24.99 20.66 13.74
C ARG A 2 24.88 19.13 13.81
N LEU A 3 24.84 18.56 15.01
CA LEU A 3 24.69 17.10 15.20
C LEU A 3 23.32 16.57 14.74
N LEU A 4 22.26 17.36 14.96
CA LEU A 4 20.90 17.01 14.53
C LEU A 4 20.80 17.02 12.99
N LEU A 5 21.42 18.02 12.36
CA LEU A 5 21.57 18.12 10.91
C LEU A 5 22.34 16.93 10.33
N LEU A 6 23.44 16.52 10.97
CA LEU A 6 24.21 15.35 10.54
C LEU A 6 23.43 14.04 10.68
N LEU A 7 22.65 13.88 11.75
CA LEU A 7 21.76 12.72 11.92
C LEU A 7 20.64 12.70 10.88
N LEU A 8 20.05 13.85 10.55
CA LEU A 8 19.05 13.97 9.48
C LEU A 8 19.64 13.67 8.09
N VAL A 9 20.86 14.11 7.82
CA VAL A 9 21.58 13.82 6.56
C VAL A 9 21.96 12.33 6.48
N ALA A 10 22.43 11.74 7.57
CA ALA A 10 22.73 10.30 7.62
C ALA A 10 21.46 9.44 7.48
N ALA A 11 20.37 9.81 8.17
CA ALA A 11 19.10 9.12 8.05
C ALA A 11 18.52 9.22 6.63
N SER A 12 18.59 10.40 6.01
CA SER A 12 18.16 10.57 4.60
C SER A 12 19.06 9.82 3.60
N ALA A 13 20.36 9.65 3.88
CA ALA A 13 21.25 8.82 3.09
C ALA A 13 20.94 7.32 3.22
N VAL A 14 20.68 6.83 4.45
CA VAL A 14 20.22 5.45 4.69
C VAL A 14 18.86 5.19 4.03
N VAL A 15 17.94 6.14 4.13
CA VAL A 15 16.61 6.05 3.48
C VAL A 15 16.74 6.06 1.95
N ARG A 16 17.70 6.79 1.37
CA ARG A 16 18.02 6.68 -0.06
C ARG A 16 18.58 5.30 -0.40
N SER A 17 19.40 4.71 0.46
CA SER A 17 19.95 3.36 0.27
C SER A 17 18.86 2.29 0.36
N GLU A 18 17.93 2.39 1.32
CA GLU A 18 16.78 1.51 1.45
C GLU A 18 15.75 1.73 0.33
N ALA A 19 15.54 2.97 -0.10
CA ALA A 19 14.71 3.29 -1.27
C ALA A 19 15.34 2.74 -2.55
N SER A 20 16.66 2.79 -2.70
CA SER A 20 17.37 2.16 -3.83
C SER A 20 17.31 0.63 -3.77
N ALA A 21 17.31 0.03 -2.57
CA ALA A 21 17.12 -1.41 -2.38
C ALA A 21 15.66 -1.83 -2.64
N ASN A 22 14.67 -1.00 -2.28
CA ASN A 22 13.25 -1.21 -2.60
C ASN A 22 12.88 -0.83 -4.05
N LEU A 23 13.69 -0.01 -4.74
CA LEU A 23 13.64 0.21 -6.19
C LEU A 23 14.24 -0.96 -6.99
N GLY A 24 14.97 -1.86 -6.31
CA GLY A 24 15.13 -3.25 -6.74
C GLY A 24 13.83 -4.07 -6.63
N GLY A 25 12.69 -3.36 -6.49
CA GLY A 25 11.34 -3.88 -6.47
C GLY A 25 11.20 -5.01 -7.47
N VAL A 26 10.95 -6.18 -6.88
CA VAL A 26 10.42 -7.41 -7.46
C VAL A 26 10.05 -7.21 -8.92
N PRO A 27 10.62 -7.97 -9.87
CA PRO A 27 10.19 -7.92 -11.25
C PRO A 27 8.69 -8.22 -11.23
N SER A 28 7.90 -7.16 -11.38
CA SER A 28 6.48 -7.27 -11.64
C SER A 28 6.44 -8.02 -12.95
N LYS A 29 6.24 -9.34 -12.86
CA LYS A 29 5.85 -10.14 -14.01
C LYS A 29 4.49 -9.56 -14.41
N ARG A 30 4.52 -8.46 -15.16
CA ARG A 30 3.40 -7.97 -15.93
C ARG A 30 3.06 -9.13 -16.84
N LEU A 31 2.04 -9.90 -16.47
CA LEU A 31 1.40 -10.80 -17.41
C LEU A 31 0.54 -9.91 -18.30
N LYS A 32 1.19 -9.10 -19.15
CA LYS A 32 0.54 -8.35 -20.21
C LYS A 32 0.21 -9.36 -21.29
N MET A 33 -1.01 -9.88 -21.27
CA MET A 33 -1.60 -10.53 -22.43
C MET A 33 -2.48 -9.48 -23.11
N GLN A 34 -1.91 -8.77 -24.09
CA GLN A 34 -2.62 -7.82 -24.93
C GLN A 34 -3.29 -8.58 -26.08
N TYR A 35 -4.63 -8.58 -26.11
CA TYR A 35 -5.40 -8.50 -27.35
C TYR A 35 -6.56 -7.51 -27.11
N ALA A 36 -6.52 -6.42 -27.87
CA ALA A 36 -7.35 -5.23 -27.70
C ALA A 36 -8.67 -5.38 -28.45
N THR A 37 -9.80 -5.47 -27.72
CA THR A 37 -11.17 -5.02 -28.10
C THR A 37 -12.26 -5.32 -27.04
N GLY A 38 -11.94 -5.34 -25.74
CA GLY A 38 -12.92 -5.67 -24.69
C GLY A 38 -12.77 -4.84 -23.40
N PRO A 39 -13.83 -4.71 -22.60
CA PRO A 39 -13.79 -3.95 -21.35
C PRO A 39 -12.79 -4.57 -20.37
N LEU A 40 -12.06 -3.71 -19.66
CA LEU A 40 -10.96 -4.07 -18.78
C LEU A 40 -11.46 -4.22 -17.34
N LEU A 41 -11.45 -5.44 -16.85
CA LEU A 41 -11.68 -5.76 -15.44
C LEU A 41 -10.34 -5.83 -14.71
N LYS A 42 -10.10 -4.90 -13.80
CA LYS A 42 -8.85 -4.78 -13.07
C LYS A 42 -9.06 -5.08 -11.59
N PHE A 43 -8.28 -6.05 -11.09
CA PHE A 43 -8.21 -6.44 -9.70
C PHE A 43 -6.99 -5.82 -9.05
N GLN A 44 -7.17 -5.09 -7.96
CA GLN A 44 -6.09 -4.57 -7.15
C GLN A 44 -6.11 -5.29 -5.80
N ILE A 45 -5.12 -6.15 -5.57
CA ILE A 45 -5.06 -7.02 -4.39
C ILE A 45 -3.87 -6.67 -3.51
N CYS A 46 -4.06 -6.72 -2.19
CA CYS A 46 -2.95 -6.55 -1.26
C CYS A 46 -1.90 -7.64 -1.47
N VAL A 47 -0.61 -7.25 -1.52
CA VAL A 47 0.53 -8.15 -1.79
C VAL A 47 0.59 -9.34 -0.82
N SER A 48 0.10 -9.16 0.40
CA SER A 48 0.11 -10.17 1.46
C SER A 48 -0.98 -11.25 1.33
N GLY A 49 -1.91 -11.18 0.37
CA GLY A 49 -3.05 -12.11 0.36
C GLY A 49 -3.87 -12.20 -0.93
N TYR A 50 -4.99 -12.92 -0.85
CA TYR A 50 -6.05 -13.03 -1.88
C TYR A 50 -5.72 -13.68 -3.21
N ARG A 51 -4.48 -14.15 -3.43
CA ARG A 51 -4.09 -14.82 -4.69
C ARG A 51 -5.02 -15.96 -5.10
N ARG A 52 -5.39 -16.84 -4.16
CA ARG A 52 -6.30 -17.98 -4.43
C ARG A 52 -7.71 -17.53 -4.80
N VAL A 53 -8.24 -16.53 -4.11
CA VAL A 53 -9.57 -15.97 -4.37
C VAL A 53 -9.60 -15.30 -5.75
N PHE A 54 -8.55 -14.54 -6.07
CA PHE A 54 -8.37 -13.95 -7.38
C PHE A 54 -8.30 -15.01 -8.49
N GLU A 55 -7.51 -16.08 -8.31
CA GLU A 55 -7.43 -17.19 -9.26
C GLU A 55 -8.79 -17.88 -9.47
N GLU A 56 -9.58 -18.05 -8.42
CA GLU A 56 -10.95 -18.59 -8.51
C GLU A 56 -11.86 -17.65 -9.31
N TYR A 57 -11.79 -16.34 -9.06
CA TYR A 57 -12.61 -15.36 -9.76
C TYR A 57 -12.24 -15.27 -11.24
N MET A 58 -10.94 -15.22 -11.53
CA MET A 58 -10.41 -15.29 -12.89
C MET A 58 -10.98 -16.48 -13.65
N ARG A 59 -10.99 -17.67 -13.03
CA ARG A 59 -11.48 -18.90 -13.66
C ARG A 59 -12.96 -18.80 -14.03
N VAL A 60 -13.80 -18.29 -13.13
CA VAL A 60 -15.25 -18.21 -13.38
C VAL A 60 -15.59 -17.10 -14.38
N ILE A 61 -14.96 -15.92 -14.25
CA ILE A 61 -15.23 -14.76 -15.10
C ILE A 61 -14.75 -15.02 -16.53
N SER A 62 -13.56 -15.60 -16.71
CA SER A 62 -13.03 -15.95 -18.04
C SER A 62 -13.90 -16.98 -18.77
N GLN A 63 -14.55 -17.90 -18.05
CA GLN A 63 -15.49 -18.85 -18.64
C GLN A 63 -16.80 -18.19 -19.08
N ARG A 64 -17.28 -17.18 -18.32
CA ARG A 64 -18.57 -16.55 -18.56
C ARG A 64 -18.50 -15.35 -19.51
N TYR A 65 -17.36 -14.66 -19.55
CA TYR A 65 -17.12 -13.48 -20.36
C TYR A 65 -15.76 -13.60 -21.09
N PRO A 66 -15.71 -14.34 -22.21
CA PRO A 66 -14.46 -14.57 -22.93
C PRO A 66 -13.86 -13.29 -23.54
N ASP A 67 -14.69 -12.26 -23.76
CA ASP A 67 -14.27 -11.00 -24.37
C ASP A 67 -13.78 -9.95 -23.34
N ILE A 68 -13.91 -10.21 -22.03
CA ILE A 68 -13.43 -9.30 -20.98
C ILE A 68 -11.94 -9.50 -20.77
N ARG A 69 -11.19 -8.41 -20.74
CA ARG A 69 -9.78 -8.43 -20.34
C ARG A 69 -9.67 -8.37 -18.84
N ILE A 70 -8.95 -9.31 -18.23
CA ILE A 70 -8.76 -9.30 -16.79
C ILE A 70 -7.29 -9.06 -16.45
N GLU A 71 -7.03 -8.06 -15.61
CA GLU A 71 -5.70 -7.71 -15.12
C GLU A 71 -5.63 -7.77 -13.60
N GLY A 72 -4.56 -8.36 -13.07
CA GLY A 72 -4.26 -8.37 -11.64
C GLY A 72 -3.07 -7.47 -11.33
N GLU A 73 -3.28 -6.47 -10.49
CA GLU A 73 -2.24 -5.58 -9.99
C GLU A 73 -2.14 -5.63 -8.46
N ASN A 74 -0.98 -5.25 -7.94
CA ASN A 74 -0.80 -5.06 -6.51
C ASN A 74 -1.49 -3.75 -6.11
N TYR A 75 -2.37 -3.83 -5.11
CA TYR A 75 -2.93 -2.66 -4.48
C TYR A 75 -1.81 -1.85 -3.83
N LEU A 76 -1.55 -0.67 -4.38
CA LEU A 76 -0.63 0.27 -3.77
C LEU A 76 -1.34 0.86 -2.55
N PRO A 77 -0.75 0.80 -1.34
CA PRO A 77 -1.34 1.47 -0.19
C PRO A 77 -1.55 2.94 -0.54
N GLN A 78 -2.71 3.48 -0.13
CA GLN A 78 -3.08 4.86 -0.39
C GLN A 78 -1.91 5.80 -0.04
N PRO A 79 -1.74 6.93 -0.76
CA PRO A 79 -0.59 7.81 -0.59
C PRO A 79 -0.33 8.19 0.87
N ILE A 80 -1.38 8.35 1.69
CA ILE A 80 -1.27 8.63 3.12
C ILE A 80 -0.48 7.56 3.89
N TYR A 81 -0.78 6.27 3.69
CA TYR A 81 -0.09 5.16 4.37
C TYR A 81 1.35 5.01 3.91
N ARG A 82 1.61 5.31 2.63
CA ARG A 82 2.97 5.35 2.08
C ARG A 82 3.80 6.45 2.75
N HIS A 83 3.22 7.63 2.94
CA HIS A 83 3.91 8.73 3.63
C HIS A 83 4.17 8.40 5.10
N ILE A 84 3.22 7.75 5.78
CA ILE A 84 3.39 7.30 7.18
C ILE A 84 4.52 6.27 7.27
N ALA A 85 4.52 5.24 6.41
CA ALA A 85 5.57 4.23 6.39
C ALA A 85 6.95 4.84 6.11
N SER A 86 7.04 5.75 5.14
CA SER A 86 8.29 6.46 4.82
C SER A 86 8.73 7.41 5.93
N PHE A 87 7.79 8.01 6.67
CA PHE A 87 8.13 8.85 7.81
C PHE A 87 8.68 8.00 8.96
N LEU A 88 8.01 6.88 9.28
CA LEU A 88 8.44 5.95 10.32
C LEU A 88 9.84 5.39 10.05
N SER A 89 10.17 5.07 8.79
CA SER A 89 11.47 4.53 8.42
C SER A 89 12.62 5.51 8.66
N VAL A 90 12.41 6.80 8.40
CA VAL A 90 13.38 7.86 8.71
C VAL A 90 13.41 8.13 10.20
N PHE A 91 12.24 8.27 10.82
CA PHE A 91 12.06 8.69 12.20
C PHE A 91 12.71 7.71 13.18
N LYS A 92 12.55 6.39 12.96
CA LYS A 92 13.16 5.36 13.82
C LYS A 92 14.68 5.46 13.86
N LEU A 93 15.32 5.77 12.72
CA LEU A 93 16.77 5.91 12.63
C LEU A 93 17.28 7.15 13.36
N VAL A 94 16.55 8.26 13.26
CA VAL A 94 16.84 9.48 14.03
C VAL A 94 16.73 9.20 15.53
N LEU A 95 15.67 8.49 15.95
CA LEU A 95 15.43 8.17 17.35
C LEU A 95 16.52 7.24 17.93
N ILE A 96 16.90 6.21 17.18
CA ILE A 96 18.02 5.31 17.51
C ILE A 96 19.33 6.12 17.64
N GLY A 97 19.59 7.04 16.71
CA GLY A 97 20.76 7.92 16.77
C GLY A 97 20.79 8.78 18.04
N LEU A 98 19.64 9.34 18.45
CA LEU A 98 19.53 10.12 19.70
C LEU A 98 19.79 9.26 20.94
N ILE A 99 19.25 8.03 20.99
CA ILE A 99 19.47 7.08 22.09
C ILE A 99 20.97 6.75 22.22
N ILE A 100 21.64 6.45 21.11
CA ILE A 100 23.07 6.12 21.11
C ILE A 100 23.90 7.32 21.61
N VAL A 101 23.63 8.51 21.05
CA VAL A 101 24.32 9.76 21.40
C VAL A 101 24.10 10.16 22.85
N GLY A 102 22.99 9.76 23.48
CA GLY A 102 22.70 10.13 24.86
C GLY A 102 22.14 11.53 25.04
N LYS A 103 21.69 12.19 23.96
CA LYS A 103 21.10 13.52 24.08
C LYS A 103 19.61 13.42 24.33
N ASP A 104 19.17 14.08 25.39
CA ASP A 104 17.76 14.23 25.71
C ASP A 104 17.09 15.29 24.80
N PRO A 105 16.15 14.90 23.93
CA PRO A 105 15.39 15.85 23.11
C PRO A 105 14.36 16.63 23.93
N PHE A 106 13.89 16.11 25.08
CA PHE A 106 12.88 16.76 25.92
C PHE A 106 13.44 18.00 26.62
N ALA A 107 14.73 17.98 26.96
CA ALA A 107 15.45 19.13 27.46
C ALA A 107 15.41 20.34 26.51
N PHE A 108 15.32 20.13 25.19
CA PHE A 108 15.19 21.22 24.21
C PHE A 108 13.84 21.94 24.33
N PHE A 109 12.81 21.25 24.78
CA PHE A 109 11.48 21.80 25.01
C PHE A 109 11.24 22.24 26.46
N GLY A 110 12.27 22.21 27.31
CA GLY A 110 12.15 22.52 28.75
C GLY A 110 11.33 21.52 29.55
N MET A 111 11.07 20.32 28.98
CA MET A 111 10.31 19.26 29.64
C MET A 111 11.25 18.26 30.30
N GLN A 112 10.82 17.68 31.44
CA GLN A 112 11.52 16.53 32.01
C GLN A 112 11.31 15.31 31.11
N ALA A 113 12.39 14.58 30.84
CA ALA A 113 12.32 13.37 30.05
C ALA A 113 11.40 12.33 30.72
N PRO A 114 10.50 11.68 29.96
CA PRO A 114 9.64 10.63 30.49
C PRO A 114 10.47 9.40 30.93
N SER A 115 9.91 8.60 31.84
CA SER A 115 10.57 7.41 32.40
C SER A 115 11.03 6.41 31.33
N ILE A 116 10.25 6.23 30.25
CA ILE A 116 10.61 5.39 29.10
C ILE A 116 11.92 5.86 28.45
N TRP A 117 12.14 7.18 28.37
CA TRP A 117 13.34 7.75 27.77
C TRP A 117 14.54 7.52 28.66
N GLN A 118 14.40 7.74 29.98
CA GLN A 118 15.49 7.48 30.93
C GLN A 118 15.87 6.00 30.94
N TRP A 119 14.89 5.09 31.00
CA TRP A 119 15.13 3.65 30.86
C TRP A 119 15.86 3.32 29.56
N GLY A 120 15.48 3.97 28.45
CA GLY A 120 16.14 3.79 27.15
C GLY A 120 17.61 4.22 27.15
N GLN A 121 17.95 5.26 27.93
CA GLN A 121 19.34 5.70 28.08
C GLN A 121 20.19 4.80 28.96
N GLU A 122 19.58 4.16 29.95
CA GLU A 122 20.21 3.11 30.76
C GLU A 122 20.41 1.82 29.94
N ASN A 123 19.47 1.50 29.04
CA ASN A 123 19.41 0.24 28.29
C ASN A 123 19.47 0.45 26.77
N LYS A 124 20.49 1.17 26.29
CA LYS A 124 20.58 1.66 24.89
C LYS A 124 20.38 0.56 23.85
N VAL A 125 21.02 -0.60 24.02
CA VAL A 125 20.93 -1.71 23.03
C VAL A 125 19.50 -2.23 22.93
N TYR A 126 18.87 -2.52 24.07
CA TYR A 126 17.48 -3.01 24.11
C TYR A 126 16.51 -1.96 23.56
N ALA A 127 16.68 -0.70 23.92
CA ALA A 127 15.86 0.40 23.42
C ALA A 127 15.98 0.55 21.90
N CYS A 128 17.19 0.51 21.34
CA CYS A 128 17.42 0.59 19.90
C CYS A 128 16.78 -0.59 19.16
N MET A 129 16.93 -1.82 19.67
CA MET A 129 16.29 -3.01 19.09
C MET A 129 14.77 -2.88 19.11
N MET A 130 14.19 -2.47 20.24
CA MET A 130 12.74 -2.31 20.39
C MET A 130 12.18 -1.26 19.44
N VAL A 131 12.83 -0.09 19.32
CA VAL A 131 12.45 0.95 18.36
C VAL A 131 12.53 0.44 16.92
N PHE A 132 13.60 -0.29 16.56
CA PHE A 132 13.75 -0.86 15.23
C PHE A 132 12.66 -1.87 14.91
N PHE A 133 12.43 -2.86 15.79
CA PHE A 133 11.45 -3.91 15.55
C PHE A 133 10.01 -3.40 15.56
N LEU A 134 9.64 -2.54 16.52
CA LEU A 134 8.28 -1.99 16.58
C LEU A 134 7.99 -1.09 15.38
N SER A 135 8.95 -0.27 14.96
CA SER A 135 8.77 0.59 13.77
C SER A 135 8.62 -0.24 12.51
N ASN A 136 9.46 -1.27 12.32
CA ASN A 136 9.33 -2.21 11.20
C ASN A 136 7.99 -2.96 11.23
N MET A 137 7.51 -3.35 12.42
CA MET A 137 6.20 -4.00 12.55
C MET A 137 5.08 -3.05 12.08
N ILE A 138 5.09 -1.80 12.53
CA ILE A 138 4.07 -0.81 12.13
C ILE A 138 4.16 -0.47 10.64
N GLU A 139 5.37 -0.27 10.10
CA GLU A 139 5.60 -0.05 8.66
C GLU A 139 5.01 -1.18 7.82
N ASN A 140 5.28 -2.43 8.20
CA ASN A 140 4.74 -3.61 7.50
C ASN A 140 3.22 -3.71 7.59
N GLN A 141 2.63 -3.31 8.72
CA GLN A 141 1.17 -3.26 8.88
C GLN A 141 0.55 -2.16 8.01
N CYS A 142 1.18 -0.98 7.90
CA CYS A 142 0.72 0.09 7.00
C CYS A 142 0.77 -0.32 5.52
N MET A 143 1.73 -1.16 5.13
CA MET A 143 1.83 -1.69 3.77
C MET A 143 0.84 -2.84 3.50
N SER A 144 0.40 -3.56 4.53
CA SER A 144 -0.49 -4.72 4.45
C SER A 144 -1.96 -4.35 4.66
N THR A 145 -2.50 -3.53 3.77
CA THR A 145 -3.86 -2.96 3.89
C THR A 145 -5.01 -3.97 3.80
N GLY A 146 -4.76 -5.19 3.33
CA GLY A 146 -5.81 -6.22 3.17
C GLY A 146 -6.86 -5.86 2.12
N ALA A 147 -6.54 -4.92 1.23
CA ALA A 147 -7.40 -4.45 0.15
C ALA A 147 -7.68 -5.53 -0.90
N PHE A 148 -8.91 -5.49 -1.43
CA PHE A 148 -9.34 -6.27 -2.57
C PHE A 148 -10.34 -5.42 -3.34
N GLU A 149 -9.83 -4.75 -4.37
CA GLU A 149 -10.58 -3.76 -5.14
C GLU A 149 -10.76 -4.28 -6.56
N ILE A 150 -11.94 -4.04 -7.12
CA ILE A 150 -12.30 -4.44 -8.47
C ILE A 150 -12.78 -3.20 -9.21
N THR A 151 -12.22 -2.95 -10.38
CA THR A 151 -12.58 -1.84 -11.26
C THR A 151 -12.90 -2.36 -12.66
N LEU A 152 -13.91 -1.82 -13.32
CA LEU A 152 -14.25 -2.11 -14.71
C LEU A 152 -14.09 -0.82 -15.52
N ASN A 153 -13.17 -0.80 -16.48
CA ASN A 153 -12.81 0.40 -17.25
C ASN A 153 -12.54 1.63 -16.35
N ASP A 154 -11.74 1.42 -15.29
CA ASP A 154 -11.42 2.44 -14.28
C ASP A 154 -12.59 2.93 -13.40
N VAL A 155 -13.78 2.35 -13.55
CA VAL A 155 -14.94 2.58 -12.65
C VAL A 155 -14.89 1.57 -11.49
N PRO A 156 -14.93 2.00 -10.22
CA PRO A 156 -14.93 1.10 -9.07
C PRO A 156 -16.22 0.27 -9.01
N VAL A 157 -16.08 -1.05 -9.06
CA VAL A 157 -17.17 -2.04 -9.02
C VAL A 157 -17.32 -2.65 -7.63
N TRP A 158 -16.20 -2.85 -6.95
CA TRP A 158 -16.20 -3.38 -5.59
C TRP A 158 -14.99 -2.88 -4.81
N SER A 159 -15.22 -2.50 -3.56
CA SER A 159 -14.19 -2.22 -2.58
C SER A 159 -14.39 -3.07 -1.34
N LYS A 160 -13.43 -3.93 -1.01
CA LYS A 160 -13.45 -4.66 0.27
C LYS A 160 -13.23 -3.72 1.45
N LEU A 161 -12.44 -2.66 1.25
CA LEU A 161 -12.18 -1.69 2.32
C LEU A 161 -13.45 -0.93 2.70
N GLU A 162 -14.33 -0.64 1.74
CA GLU A 162 -15.62 0.03 2.00
C GLU A 162 -16.71 -0.95 2.45
N SER A 163 -16.81 -2.12 1.82
CA SER A 163 -17.86 -3.10 2.13
C SER A 163 -17.57 -3.98 3.34
N GLY A 164 -16.30 -4.09 3.76
CA GLY A 164 -15.85 -4.94 4.86
C GLY A 164 -15.77 -6.44 4.53
N HIS A 165 -16.23 -6.88 3.36
CA HIS A 165 -16.22 -8.27 2.94
C HIS A 165 -15.89 -8.45 1.44
N LEU A 166 -15.63 -9.68 1.03
CA LEU A 166 -15.48 -10.03 -0.38
C LEU A 166 -16.85 -10.21 -1.02
N PRO A 167 -17.04 -9.84 -2.30
CA PRO A 167 -18.30 -10.07 -2.99
C PRO A 167 -18.47 -11.57 -3.23
N SER A 168 -19.71 -12.07 -3.20
CA SER A 168 -19.94 -13.42 -3.73
C SER A 168 -19.74 -13.43 -5.25
N MET A 169 -19.41 -14.58 -5.84
CA MET A 169 -19.26 -14.68 -7.30
C MET A 169 -20.54 -14.25 -8.05
N GLN A 170 -21.70 -14.61 -7.52
CA GLN A 170 -22.98 -14.22 -8.10
C GLN A 170 -23.21 -12.71 -8.03
N GLN A 171 -22.88 -12.09 -6.88
CA GLN A 171 -22.98 -10.64 -6.71
C GLN A 171 -22.04 -9.90 -7.67
N LEU A 172 -20.80 -10.37 -7.80
CA LEU A 172 -19.84 -9.79 -8.74
C LEU A 172 -20.36 -9.87 -10.18
N VAL A 173 -20.85 -11.04 -10.60
CA VAL A 173 -21.46 -11.24 -11.92
C VAL A 173 -22.65 -10.29 -12.16
N GLN A 174 -23.53 -10.12 -11.16
CA GLN A 174 -24.67 -9.22 -11.28
C GLN A 174 -24.24 -7.76 -11.45
N ILE A 175 -23.25 -7.31 -10.68
CA ILE A 175 -22.75 -5.93 -10.80
C ILE A 175 -22.09 -5.75 -12.18
N LEU A 176 -21.27 -6.70 -12.62
CA LEU A 176 -20.66 -6.66 -13.94
C LEU A 176 -21.71 -6.60 -15.06
N ASP A 177 -22.76 -7.43 -14.99
CA ASP A 177 -23.84 -7.42 -15.97
C ASP A 177 -24.54 -6.05 -16.03
N ASN A 178 -24.73 -5.40 -14.89
CA ASN A 178 -25.33 -4.06 -14.83
C ASN A 178 -24.40 -3.00 -15.42
N GLU A 179 -23.13 -2.99 -15.01
CA GLU A 179 -22.13 -2.03 -15.51
C GLU A 179 -21.87 -2.18 -17.01
N MET A 180 -21.84 -3.42 -17.52
CA MET A 180 -21.69 -3.67 -18.95
C MET A 180 -22.91 -3.23 -19.75
N LYS A 181 -24.13 -3.43 -19.25
CA LYS A 181 -25.36 -2.95 -19.91
C LYS A 181 -25.42 -1.42 -19.94
N LEU A 182 -25.00 -0.76 -18.86
CA LEU A 182 -24.97 0.71 -18.77
C LEU A 182 -23.95 1.31 -19.74
N ASN A 183 -22.76 0.72 -19.85
CA ASN A 183 -21.76 1.16 -20.83
C ASN A 183 -22.24 0.98 -22.28
N VAL A 184 -22.88 -0.15 -22.62
CA VAL A 184 -23.45 -0.37 -23.96
C VAL A 184 -24.58 0.61 -24.29
N HIS A 185 -25.41 0.98 -23.31
CA HIS A 185 -26.50 1.93 -23.54
C HIS A 185 -25.98 3.36 -23.78
N MET A 186 -24.92 3.77 -23.10
CA MET A 186 -24.36 5.12 -23.25
C MET A 186 -23.72 5.34 -24.63
N ASP A 187 -23.06 4.33 -25.19
CA ASP A 187 -22.48 4.38 -26.54
C ASP A 187 -23.52 4.45 -27.67
N SER A 188 -24.79 4.14 -27.37
CA SER A 188 -25.90 4.14 -28.35
C SER A 188 -26.68 5.45 -28.44
N ILE A 189 -26.40 6.43 -27.57
CA ILE A 189 -27.02 7.76 -27.65
C ILE A 189 -26.30 8.56 -28.75
N PRO A 190 -26.96 8.93 -29.86
CA PRO A 190 -26.34 9.78 -30.85
C PRO A 190 -26.04 11.13 -30.21
N HIS A 191 -24.76 11.51 -30.18
CA HIS A 191 -24.37 12.90 -29.97
C HIS A 191 -25.02 13.76 -31.05
N HIS A 192 -26.22 14.26 -30.78
CA HIS A 192 -26.83 15.28 -31.61
C HIS A 192 -26.03 16.55 -31.37
N ARG A 193 -25.06 16.77 -32.27
CA ARG A 193 -24.35 18.03 -32.44
C ARG A 193 -25.42 19.13 -32.62
N SER A 194 -25.45 20.10 -31.73
CA SER A 194 -26.10 21.40 -31.91
C SER A 194 -25.06 22.48 -31.76
#